data_AF-A0A3L7RPX4-F1
#
_entry.id   AF-A0A3L7RPX4-F1
#
_cell.length_a   1.000
_cell.length_b   1.000
_cell.length_c   1.000
_cell.angle_alpha   90.00
_cell.angle_beta   90.00
_cell.angle_gamma   90.00
#
_symmetry.space_group_name_H-M   'P 1'
#
loop_
_entity.id
_entity.type
_entity.pdbx_description
1 polymer ?
#
loop_
_entity_poly.entity_id
_entity_poly.type
_entity_poly.pdbx_seq_one_letter_code
_entity_poly.pdbx_strand_id
1 'polypeptide(L)'
;MNSEDISTSDDNKKNNPARFIAREILNGLETLIQEAQANTRPLEVDPYRSRMFEFFVTADGAGLIKDDREVAAFEDLDEDSNEMDLSADSLCRLLARRWGLDMAAREAQALQTRLPADQLERMRLLWSVMRMWIEWSYAWRRWNEFHSPPSETSV
;
A
#
# COMPACT_ATOMS: atom_id res chain seq x y z
N MET A 1 -46.69 -17.30 -10.62
CA MET A 1 -46.41 -18.20 -9.48
C MET A 1 -45.32 -19.14 -9.95
N ASN A 2 -44.05 -19.07 -9.56
CA ASN A 2 -43.27 -18.34 -8.55
C ASN A 2 -41.96 -17.89 -9.25
N SER A 3 -41.43 -16.68 -9.09
CA SER A 3 -40.74 -16.11 -7.92
C SER A 3 -39.60 -16.99 -7.37
N GLU A 4 -38.43 -16.34 -7.25
CA GLU A 4 -37.25 -16.69 -6.44
C GLU A 4 -36.15 -17.50 -7.14
N ASP A 5 -35.19 -16.78 -7.75
CA ASP A 5 -33.76 -17.07 -7.57
C ASP A 5 -32.92 -15.81 -7.90
N ILE A 6 -33.08 -14.77 -7.08
CA ILE A 6 -32.19 -13.61 -7.01
C ILE A 6 -31.77 -13.48 -5.54
N SER A 7 -30.48 -13.24 -5.32
CA SER A 7 -29.86 -12.81 -4.05
C SER A 7 -29.17 -13.88 -3.21
N THR A 8 -28.08 -14.47 -3.73
CA THR A 8 -27.01 -15.02 -2.87
C THR A 8 -25.60 -14.57 -3.27
N SER A 9 -25.42 -13.97 -4.46
CA SER A 9 -24.09 -13.60 -4.98
C SER A 9 -23.59 -12.22 -4.55
N ASP A 10 -24.47 -11.29 -4.19
CA ASP A 10 -24.11 -9.89 -3.94
C ASP A 10 -23.82 -9.56 -2.46
N ASP A 11 -24.35 -10.34 -1.52
CA ASP A 11 -24.12 -10.08 -0.09
C ASP A 11 -22.75 -10.59 0.40
N ASN A 12 -22.18 -11.59 -0.28
CA ASN A 12 -20.83 -12.09 0.02
C ASN A 12 -19.72 -11.12 -0.45
N LYS A 13 -20.05 -10.12 -1.30
CA LYS A 13 -19.12 -9.08 -1.74
C LYS A 13 -18.93 -7.95 -0.72
N LYS A 14 -19.87 -7.73 0.20
CA LYS A 14 -19.89 -6.56 1.08
C LYS A 14 -19.05 -6.69 2.35
N ASN A 15 -18.73 -7.91 2.79
CA ASN A 15 -18.02 -8.17 4.05
C ASN A 15 -16.71 -8.94 3.84
N ASN A 16 -15.80 -8.41 3.03
CA ASN A 16 -14.45 -8.97 2.97
C ASN A 16 -13.58 -8.40 4.12
N PRO A 17 -13.20 -9.19 5.14
CA PRO A 17 -12.36 -8.72 6.25
C PRO A 17 -11.01 -8.18 5.76
N ALA A 18 -10.45 -8.74 4.68
CA ALA A 18 -9.21 -8.26 4.09
C ALA A 18 -9.34 -6.83 3.54
N ARG A 19 -10.50 -6.47 2.98
CA ARG A 19 -10.80 -5.12 2.49
C ARG A 19 -10.88 -4.11 3.62
N PHE A 20 -11.51 -4.48 4.74
CA PHE A 20 -11.56 -3.63 5.92
C PHE A 20 -10.15 -3.37 6.46
N ILE A 21 -9.34 -4.43 6.62
CA ILE A 21 -7.95 -4.31 7.08
C ILE A 21 -7.14 -3.43 6.12
N ALA A 22 -7.25 -3.64 4.81
CA ALA A 22 -6.52 -2.85 3.82
C ALA A 22 -6.85 -1.35 3.92
N ARG A 23 -8.13 -1.01 4.10
CA ARG A 23 -8.57 0.38 4.24
C ARG A 23 -8.10 1.01 5.55
N GLU A 24 -8.12 0.27 6.65
CA GLU A 24 -7.57 0.73 7.93
C GLU A 24 -6.05 0.98 7.85
N ILE A 25 -5.31 0.08 7.19
CA ILE A 25 -3.88 0.26 6.94
C ILE A 25 -3.62 1.51 6.10
N LEU A 26 -4.37 1.69 5.01
CA LEU A 26 -4.21 2.85 4.13
C LEU A 26 -4.52 4.17 4.86
N ASN A 27 -5.60 4.21 5.64
CA ASN A 27 -5.96 5.36 6.47
C ASN A 27 -4.89 5.66 7.54
N GLY A 28 -4.40 4.60 8.19
CA GLY A 28 -3.36 4.70 9.22
C GLY A 28 -2.03 5.19 8.66
N LEU A 29 -1.62 4.70 7.50
CA LEU A 29 -0.43 5.16 6.78
C LEU A 29 -0.55 6.62 6.36
N GLU A 30 -1.68 7.01 5.77
CA GLU A 30 -1.88 8.41 5.39
C GLU A 30 -1.80 9.34 6.60
N THR A 31 -2.45 8.97 7.70
CA THR A 31 -2.41 9.73 8.96
C THR A 31 -0.98 9.84 9.48
N LEU A 32 -0.22 8.74 9.48
CA LEU A 32 1.18 8.71 9.89
C LEU A 32 2.06 9.63 9.03
N ILE A 33 1.83 9.64 7.72
CA ILE A 33 2.57 10.49 6.77
C ILE A 33 2.27 11.96 7.03
N GLN A 34 1.00 12.31 7.23
CA GLN A 34 0.59 13.68 7.55
C GLN A 34 1.14 14.12 8.90
N GLU A 35 1.17 13.24 9.91
CA GLU A 35 1.80 13.51 11.20
C GLU A 35 3.30 13.80 11.03
N ALA A 36 4.03 12.96 10.27
CA ALA A 36 5.46 13.16 10.04
C ALA A 36 5.74 14.49 9.34
N GLN A 37 4.95 14.82 8.31
CA GLN A 37 5.04 16.10 7.58
C GLN A 37 4.75 17.29 8.50
N ALA A 38 3.67 17.25 9.28
CA ALA A 38 3.30 18.32 10.21
C ALA A 38 4.37 18.55 11.28
N ASN A 39 5.04 17.49 11.71
CA ASN A 39 6.14 17.56 12.67
C ASN A 39 7.50 17.84 12.01
N THR A 40 7.56 18.04 10.68
CA THR A 40 8.79 18.28 9.91
C THR A 40 9.86 17.22 10.14
N ARG A 41 9.45 15.95 10.28
CA ARG A 41 10.35 14.82 10.54
C ARG A 41 10.33 13.83 9.37
N PRO A 42 11.49 13.24 9.01
CA PRO A 42 11.54 12.20 7.98
C PRO A 42 10.80 10.93 8.43
N LEU A 43 10.16 10.24 7.49
CA LEU A 43 9.45 8.97 7.73
C LEU A 43 10.40 7.82 8.06
N GLU A 44 11.65 7.92 7.62
CA GLU A 44 12.69 6.91 7.79
C GLU A 44 13.27 6.87 9.21
N VAL A 45 12.86 7.80 10.08
CA VAL A 45 13.36 7.94 11.45
C VAL A 45 12.25 7.61 12.44
N ASP A 46 12.64 7.06 13.60
CA ASP A 46 11.69 6.77 14.66
C ASP A 46 11.05 8.05 15.25
N PRO A 47 9.76 7.98 15.65
CA PRO A 47 8.93 6.78 15.75
C PRO A 47 8.20 6.37 14.46
N TYR A 48 8.28 7.18 13.40
CA TYR A 48 7.48 6.98 12.19
C TYR A 48 7.88 5.72 11.43
N ARG A 49 9.19 5.44 11.32
CA ARG A 49 9.69 4.21 10.68
C ARG A 49 9.09 2.97 11.33
N SER A 50 9.17 2.87 12.66
CA SER A 50 8.64 1.73 13.41
C SER A 50 7.12 1.58 13.26
N ARG A 51 6.36 2.67 13.37
CA ARG A 51 4.89 2.64 13.15
C ARG A 51 4.52 2.25 11.72
N MET A 52 5.28 2.72 10.74
CA MET A 52 5.05 2.36 9.34
C MET A 52 5.36 0.87 9.10
N PHE A 53 6.37 0.35 9.78
CA PHE A 53 6.71 -1.07 9.75
C PHE A 53 5.62 -1.96 10.38
N GLU A 54 4.95 -1.49 11.44
CA GLU A 54 3.79 -2.21 12.02
C GLU A 54 2.65 -2.36 10.99
N PHE A 55 2.38 -1.31 10.20
CA PHE A 55 1.42 -1.40 9.10
C PHE A 55 1.87 -2.40 8.02
N PHE A 56 3.15 -2.43 7.69
CA PHE A 56 3.72 -3.40 6.76
C PHE A 56 3.52 -4.84 7.24
N VAL A 57 3.88 -5.14 8.49
CA VAL A 57 3.72 -6.49 9.08
C VAL A 57 2.25 -6.89 9.14
N THR A 58 1.35 -5.94 9.42
CA THR A 58 -0.10 -6.18 9.41
C THR A 58 -0.59 -6.50 8.00
N ALA A 59 -0.11 -5.78 6.97
CA ALA A 59 -0.45 -6.05 5.58
C ALA A 59 0.07 -7.42 5.10
N ASP A 60 1.31 -7.76 5.43
CA ASP A 60 1.92 -9.06 5.14
C ASP A 60 1.15 -10.21 5.80
N GLY A 61 0.88 -10.10 7.11
CA GLY A 61 0.14 -11.10 7.87
C GLY A 61 -1.32 -11.27 7.41
N ALA A 62 -1.90 -10.25 6.78
CA ALA A 62 -3.23 -10.31 6.16
C ALA A 62 -3.20 -10.83 4.71
N GLY A 63 -2.02 -11.14 4.16
CA GLY A 63 -1.86 -11.59 2.77
C GLY A 63 -2.15 -10.50 1.73
N LEU A 64 -2.00 -9.22 2.11
CA LEU A 64 -2.30 -8.07 1.26
C LEU A 64 -1.12 -7.62 0.41
N ILE A 65 0.08 -8.14 0.65
CA ILE A 65 1.29 -7.81 -0.13
C ILE A 65 1.49 -8.90 -1.17
N LYS A 66 1.07 -8.65 -2.41
CA LYS A 66 1.30 -9.59 -3.52
C LYS A 66 2.75 -9.54 -3.99
N ASP A 67 3.22 -10.62 -4.60
CA ASP A 67 4.52 -10.61 -5.27
C ASP A 67 4.47 -9.66 -6.47
N ASP A 68 5.57 -8.96 -6.76
CA ASP A 68 5.65 -7.98 -7.85
C ASP A 68 5.35 -8.61 -9.23
N ARG A 69 5.42 -9.95 -9.31
CA ARG A 69 5.09 -10.78 -10.48
C ARG A 69 3.59 -11.04 -10.66
N GLU A 70 2.79 -10.84 -9.62
CA GLU A 70 1.35 -11.10 -9.56
C GLU A 70 0.52 -9.82 -9.60
N VAL A 71 1.15 -8.65 -9.68
CA VAL A 71 0.45 -7.36 -9.79
C VAL A 71 -0.28 -7.33 -11.13
N ALA A 72 -1.60 -7.45 -11.08
CA ALA A 72 -2.46 -7.37 -12.25
C ALA A 72 -2.19 -6.06 -12.99
N ALA A 73 -1.92 -6.17 -14.28
CA ALA A 73 -1.65 -5.05 -15.15
C ALA A 73 -2.85 -4.11 -15.18
N PHE A 74 -2.65 -2.87 -14.71
CA PHE A 74 -3.34 -1.61 -15.07
C PHE A 74 -4.87 -1.51 -15.04
N GLU A 75 -5.63 -2.58 -14.85
CA GLU A 75 -7.09 -2.58 -14.99
C GLU A 75 -7.72 -2.82 -13.60
N ASP A 76 -8.33 -1.77 -13.05
CA ASP A 76 -9.14 -1.74 -11.82
C ASP A 76 -8.44 -1.74 -10.44
N LEU A 77 -7.57 -0.75 -10.20
CA LEU A 77 -7.28 -0.27 -8.84
C LEU A 77 -8.47 0.53 -8.29
N ASP A 78 -9.55 -0.16 -7.95
CA ASP A 78 -10.66 0.39 -7.20
C ASP A 78 -10.43 0.16 -5.69
N GLU A 79 -10.51 1.24 -4.88
CA GLU A 79 -10.49 1.13 -3.41
C GLU A 79 -11.73 0.35 -2.90
N ASP A 80 -12.74 0.20 -3.77
CA ASP A 80 -13.90 -0.65 -3.53
C ASP A 80 -13.81 -2.06 -4.14
N SER A 81 -12.67 -2.42 -4.74
CA SER A 81 -12.41 -3.79 -5.19
C SER A 81 -12.23 -4.75 -4.00
N ASN A 82 -12.61 -6.00 -4.21
CA ASN A 82 -12.45 -7.04 -3.18
C ASN A 82 -11.04 -7.63 -3.12
N GLU A 83 -10.15 -7.21 -4.02
CA GLU A 83 -8.78 -7.72 -4.15
C GLU A 83 -7.77 -6.58 -3.95
N MET A 84 -7.93 -5.82 -2.87
CA MET A 84 -7.01 -4.74 -2.55
C MET A 84 -5.60 -5.29 -2.32
N ASP A 85 -4.66 -4.83 -3.14
CA ASP A 85 -3.24 -5.15 -3.06
C ASP A 85 -2.49 -3.94 -2.48
N LEU A 86 -1.67 -4.21 -1.47
CA LEU A 86 -0.80 -3.26 -0.79
C LEU A 86 0.69 -3.52 -1.09
N SER A 87 1.00 -4.11 -2.25
CA SER A 87 2.33 -4.03 -2.84
C SER A 87 2.79 -2.57 -2.96
N ALA A 88 4.11 -2.33 -3.02
CA ALA A 88 4.66 -0.98 -2.96
C ALA A 88 4.09 -0.05 -4.04
N ASP A 89 3.96 -0.56 -5.28
CA ASP A 89 3.38 0.18 -6.40
C ASP A 89 1.89 0.48 -6.19
N SER A 90 1.10 -0.53 -5.82
CA SER A 90 -0.34 -0.39 -5.59
C SER A 90 -0.63 0.58 -4.44
N LEU A 91 0.08 0.46 -3.32
CA LEU A 91 -0.01 1.36 -2.18
C LEU A 91 0.30 2.82 -2.56
N CYS A 92 1.41 3.05 -3.27
CA CYS A 92 1.80 4.41 -3.68
C CYS A 92 0.79 5.02 -4.66
N ARG A 93 0.20 4.21 -5.55
CA ARG A 93 -0.88 4.65 -6.46
C ARG A 93 -2.15 5.02 -5.70
N LEU A 94 -2.56 4.21 -4.72
CA LEU A 94 -3.73 4.51 -3.88
C LEU A 94 -3.54 5.82 -3.12
N LEU A 95 -2.37 6.04 -2.51
CA LEU A 95 -2.03 7.29 -1.83
C LEU A 95 -1.97 8.48 -2.81
N ALA A 96 -1.34 8.31 -3.97
CA ALA A 96 -1.25 9.34 -5.00
C ALA A 96 -2.64 9.79 -5.48
N ARG A 97 -3.55 8.83 -5.68
CA ARG A 97 -4.93 9.09 -6.08
C ARG A 97 -5.70 9.83 -4.98
N ARG A 98 -5.58 9.40 -3.71
CA ARG A 98 -6.20 10.10 -2.55
C ARG A 98 -5.72 11.55 -2.44
N TRP A 99 -4.45 11.80 -2.76
CA TRP A 99 -3.88 13.14 -2.71
C TRP A 99 -4.13 13.98 -3.97
N GLY A 100 -4.74 13.42 -5.00
CA GLY A 100 -4.98 14.10 -6.28
C GLY A 100 -3.70 14.38 -7.07
N LEU A 101 -2.61 13.64 -6.80
CA LEU A 101 -1.31 13.88 -7.44
C LEU A 101 -1.34 13.64 -8.95
N ASP A 102 -2.13 12.67 -9.42
CA ASP A 102 -2.27 12.38 -10.85
C ASP A 102 -2.87 13.57 -11.61
N MET A 103 -3.86 14.24 -11.00
CA MET A 103 -4.49 15.41 -11.59
C MET A 103 -3.55 16.62 -11.57
N ALA A 104 -2.85 16.84 -10.45
CA ALA A 104 -1.87 17.91 -10.32
C ALA A 104 -0.71 17.76 -11.31
N ALA A 105 -0.22 16.54 -11.53
CA ALA A 105 0.84 16.26 -12.50
C ALA A 105 0.37 16.53 -13.94
N ARG A 106 -0.84 16.10 -14.29
CA ARG A 106 -1.44 16.35 -15.61
C ARG A 106 -1.65 17.85 -15.87
N GLU A 107 -2.15 18.58 -14.88
CA GLU A 107 -2.37 20.03 -14.99
C GLU A 107 -1.06 20.80 -15.13
N ALA A 108 -0.05 20.49 -14.32
CA ALA A 108 1.27 21.10 -14.42
C ALA A 108 1.91 20.84 -15.79
N GLN A 109 1.78 19.62 -16.31
CA GLN A 109 2.26 19.26 -17.66
C GLN A 109 1.50 20.02 -18.75
N ALA A 110 0.17 20.10 -18.68
CA ALA A 110 -0.66 20.79 -19.65
C ALA A 110 -0.37 22.29 -19.70
N LEU A 111 -0.14 22.90 -18.53
CA LEU A 111 0.19 24.32 -18.39
C LEU A 111 1.68 24.62 -18.61
N GLN A 112 2.53 23.59 -18.80
CA GLN A 112 3.99 23.70 -18.82
C GLN A 112 4.55 24.46 -17.60
N THR A 113 3.91 24.28 -16.44
CA THR A 113 4.30 24.93 -15.20
C THR A 113 5.01 23.96 -14.27
N ARG A 114 5.71 24.51 -13.28
CA ARG A 114 6.30 23.69 -12.21
C ARG A 114 5.19 23.19 -11.29
N LEU A 115 5.36 21.97 -10.79
CA LEU A 115 4.48 21.39 -9.78
C LEU A 115 4.49 22.29 -8.51
N PRO A 116 3.32 22.55 -7.89
CA PRO A 116 3.27 23.31 -6.64
C PRO A 116 4.13 22.67 -5.54
N ALA A 117 4.67 23.49 -4.64
CA ALA A 117 5.58 23.04 -3.58
C ALA A 117 4.99 21.91 -2.72
N ASP A 118 3.72 22.04 -2.33
CA ASP A 118 3.01 21.04 -1.54
C ASP A 118 2.90 19.69 -2.26
N GLN A 119 2.73 19.71 -3.59
CA GLN A 119 2.64 18.50 -4.40
C GLN A 119 4.02 17.84 -4.54
N LEU A 120 5.10 18.64 -4.63
CA LEU A 120 6.47 18.11 -4.63
C LEU A 120 6.83 17.46 -3.29
N GLU A 121 6.38 18.04 -2.17
CA GLU A 121 6.56 17.43 -0.85
C GLU A 121 5.85 16.09 -0.75
N ARG A 122 4.58 16.02 -1.20
CA ARG A 122 3.83 14.75 -1.27
C ARG A 122 4.51 13.70 -2.14
N MET A 123 5.09 14.09 -3.29
CA MET A 123 5.89 13.18 -4.11
C MET A 123 7.13 12.65 -3.37
N ARG A 124 7.82 13.49 -2.59
CA ARG A 124 8.97 13.05 -1.77
C ARG A 124 8.53 12.06 -0.69
N LEU A 125 7.40 12.30 -0.04
CA LEU A 125 6.84 11.39 0.96
C LEU A 125 6.46 10.04 0.33
N LEU A 126 5.81 10.03 -0.85
CA LEU A 126 5.56 8.78 -1.58
C LEU A 126 6.85 8.02 -1.86
N TRP A 127 7.92 8.72 -2.23
CA TRP A 127 9.18 8.06 -2.52
C TRP A 127 9.80 7.40 -1.28
N SER A 128 9.73 8.07 -0.13
CA SER A 128 10.15 7.50 1.16
C SER A 128 9.34 6.24 1.50
N VAL A 129 8.01 6.29 1.36
CA VAL A 129 7.12 5.14 1.58
C VAL A 129 7.49 4.00 0.64
N MET A 130 7.54 4.26 -0.67
CA MET A 130 7.86 3.26 -1.70
C MET A 130 9.18 2.55 -1.41
N ARG A 131 10.22 3.31 -1.09
CA ARG A 131 11.55 2.77 -0.84
C ARG A 131 11.55 1.82 0.36
N MET A 132 10.99 2.26 1.50
CA MET A 132 10.94 1.43 2.71
C MET A 132 10.07 0.20 2.51
N TRP A 133 8.92 0.34 1.84
CA TRP A 133 8.02 -0.77 1.55
C TRP A 133 8.70 -1.84 0.68
N ILE A 134 9.41 -1.43 -0.38
CA ILE A 134 10.20 -2.34 -1.22
C ILE A 134 11.30 -3.03 -0.41
N GLU A 135 12.05 -2.26 0.38
CA GLU A 135 13.15 -2.79 1.21
C GLU A 135 12.64 -3.87 2.17
N TRP A 136 11.51 -3.63 2.82
CA TRP A 136 10.88 -4.59 3.72
C TRP A 136 10.30 -5.78 2.98
N SER A 137 9.52 -5.58 1.91
CA SER A 137 9.01 -6.68 1.08
C SER A 137 10.13 -7.59 0.58
N TYR A 138 11.28 -7.03 0.24
CA TYR A 138 12.45 -7.81 -0.17
C TYR A 138 13.10 -8.56 1.00
N ALA A 139 13.35 -7.89 2.11
CA ALA A 139 13.96 -8.52 3.30
C ALA A 139 13.07 -9.64 3.86
N TRP A 140 11.75 -9.44 3.87
CA TRP A 140 10.77 -10.40 4.38
C TRP A 140 10.70 -11.66 3.52
N ARG A 141 10.63 -11.51 2.18
CA ARG A 141 10.63 -12.63 1.23
C ARG A 141 11.85 -13.54 1.39
N ARG A 142 13.01 -12.95 1.71
CA ARG A 142 14.29 -13.67 1.87
C ARG A 142 14.58 -14.08 3.30
N TRP A 143 13.69 -13.82 4.25
CA TRP A 143 13.92 -14.09 5.68
C TRP A 143 14.35 -15.53 5.94
N ASN A 144 13.69 -16.49 5.28
CA ASN A 144 13.95 -17.92 5.43
C ASN A 144 15.35 -18.33 4.95
N GLU A 145 15.96 -17.60 3.99
CA GLU A 145 17.31 -17.90 3.50
C GLU A 145 18.37 -17.73 4.59
N PHE A 146 18.12 -16.84 5.56
CA PHE A 146 19.06 -16.47 6.62
C PHE A 146 18.71 -17.05 7.99
N HIS A 147 17.50 -17.61 8.14
CA HIS A 147 16.99 -18.15 9.40
C HIS A 147 16.65 -19.65 9.32
N SER A 148 16.97 -20.31 8.21
CA SER A 148 16.93 -21.77 8.15
C SER A 148 18.02 -22.35 9.06
N PRO A 149 17.70 -23.29 9.97
CA PRO A 149 18.72 -23.95 10.77
C PRO A 149 19.71 -24.68 9.83
N PRO A 150 21.01 -24.73 10.15
CA PRO A 150 21.97 -25.48 9.35
C PRO A 150 21.45 -26.90 9.21
N SER A 151 21.17 -27.32 7.97
CA SER A 151 20.79 -28.69 7.68
C SER A 151 21.92 -29.58 8.18
N GLU A 152 21.66 -30.36 9.24
CA GLU A 152 22.60 -31.35 9.74
C GLU A 152 22.93 -32.30 8.58
N THR A 153 24.13 -32.12 8.03
CA THR A 153 24.70 -33.04 7.06
C THR A 153 24.95 -34.34 7.81
N SER A 154 24.00 -35.27 7.76
CA SER A 154 24.20 -36.65 8.20
C SER A 154 25.34 -37.24 7.37
N VAL A 155 26.49 -37.41 8.02
CA VAL A 155 27.65 -38.19 7.54
C VAL A 155 27.39 -39.67 7.79
#